data_AF-A0A920LD15-F1
#
_entry.id   AF-A0A920LD15-F1
#
_cell.length_a   1.000
_cell.length_b   1.000
_cell.length_c   1.000
_cell.angle_alpha   90.00
_cell.angle_beta   90.00
_cell.angle_gamma   90.00
#
_symmetry.space_group_name_H-M   'P 1'
#
loop_
_entity.id
_entity.type
_entity.pdbx_description
1 polymer ?
#
loop_
_entity_poly.entity_id
_entity_poly.type
_entity_poly.pdbx_seq_one_letter_code
_entity_poly.pdbx_strand_id
1 'polypeptide(L)'
;MIEELPKGFMSVRTGKRSFSWRPDKGASLTYVTALDSGDPSKKVDFRDEVYELNYPFSGKGKFILKTINRFSGIDWGTKDMAIAYDTWWNTRNRKSYVFNPSNPNIKPKIISDRNYQDTYSDPGNFLRSRNEFNRSVLKMHYGNIFLRGQGFSPSGQFPFIDKVNTKTFEKTRVYQSSYTDKIESIIDYDPKKNQLTVSIESPSEYPNYYTKK
;
A
#
# COMPACT_ATOMS: atom_id res chain seq x y z
N MET A 1 -10.08 -3.35 -27.86
CA MET A 1 -10.48 -4.77 -27.77
C MET A 1 -9.24 -5.55 -27.34
N ILE A 2 -9.31 -6.38 -26.29
CA ILE A 2 -8.18 -7.24 -25.88
C ILE A 2 -8.38 -8.56 -26.62
N GLU A 3 -7.44 -8.89 -27.50
CA GLU A 3 -7.64 -9.93 -28.51
C GLU A 3 -7.42 -11.34 -27.95
N GLU A 4 -6.50 -11.54 -26.98
CA GLU A 4 -6.39 -12.78 -26.21
C GLU A 4 -5.85 -12.52 -24.79
N LEU A 5 -6.54 -13.02 -23.76
CA LEU A 5 -6.07 -13.05 -22.37
C LEU A 5 -5.82 -14.49 -21.95
N PRO A 6 -4.66 -14.83 -21.34
CA PRO A 6 -4.42 -16.16 -20.81
C PRO A 6 -5.52 -16.58 -19.82
N LYS A 7 -5.88 -17.85 -19.79
CA LYS A 7 -6.89 -18.36 -18.85
C LYS A 7 -6.30 -18.50 -17.44
N GLY A 8 -7.08 -18.15 -16.41
CA GLY A 8 -6.70 -18.35 -15.00
C GLY A 8 -6.83 -17.10 -14.13
N PHE A 9 -6.96 -17.29 -12.82
CA PHE A 9 -6.84 -16.19 -11.87
C PHE A 9 -5.44 -15.58 -11.97
N MET A 10 -5.35 -14.25 -11.91
CA MET A 10 -4.10 -13.47 -12.05
C MET A 10 -3.52 -13.40 -13.46
N SER A 11 -4.26 -13.85 -14.47
CA SER A 11 -3.94 -13.53 -15.86
C SER A 11 -4.10 -12.05 -16.15
N VAL A 12 -3.17 -11.49 -16.92
CA VAL A 12 -3.17 -10.07 -17.29
C VAL A 12 -2.81 -9.91 -18.76
N ARG A 13 -3.21 -8.78 -19.36
CA ARG A 13 -2.86 -8.49 -20.75
C ARG A 13 -1.36 -8.22 -20.88
N THR A 14 -0.80 -8.56 -22.03
CA THR A 14 0.56 -8.19 -22.41
C THR A 14 0.67 -6.69 -22.72
N GLY A 15 1.90 -6.20 -22.85
CA GLY A 15 2.20 -4.79 -23.10
C GLY A 15 2.02 -3.90 -21.87
N LYS A 16 1.91 -2.58 -22.11
CA LYS A 16 1.76 -1.58 -21.04
C LYS A 16 0.35 -1.62 -20.45
N ARG A 17 0.24 -1.84 -19.14
CA ARG A 17 -1.03 -1.89 -18.39
C ARG A 17 -0.92 -1.13 -17.07
N SER A 18 -2.03 -1.05 -16.33
CA SER A 18 -2.07 -0.44 -14.99
C SER A 18 -1.50 0.98 -14.96
N PHE A 19 -1.87 1.79 -15.95
CA PHE A 19 -1.48 3.20 -15.99
C PHE A 19 -2.01 3.94 -14.76
N SER A 20 -1.15 4.70 -14.10
CA SER A 20 -1.51 5.53 -12.95
C SER A 20 -0.65 6.78 -12.89
N TRP A 21 -1.18 7.86 -12.31
CA TRP A 21 -0.39 9.05 -12.04
C TRP A 21 0.52 8.84 -10.84
N ARG A 22 1.73 9.44 -10.88
CA ARG A 22 2.63 9.53 -9.74
C ARG A 22 2.32 10.83 -8.95
N PRO A 23 1.62 10.76 -7.80
CA PRO A 23 1.11 11.93 -7.07
C PRO A 23 2.18 12.76 -6.37
N ASP A 24 3.38 12.22 -6.11
CA ASP A 24 4.50 12.93 -5.48
C ASP A 24 5.40 13.69 -6.49
N LYS A 25 5.12 13.58 -7.79
CA LYS A 25 5.93 14.18 -8.85
C LYS A 25 5.05 14.72 -9.98
N GLY A 26 5.27 15.98 -10.37
CA GLY A 26 4.52 16.60 -11.46
C GLY A 26 4.75 15.90 -12.81
N ALA A 27 3.70 15.79 -13.62
CA ALA A 27 3.74 15.33 -15.01
C ALA A 27 4.44 13.95 -15.22
N SER A 28 4.20 13.01 -14.30
CA SER A 28 4.74 11.65 -14.35
C SER A 28 3.62 10.61 -14.22
N LEU A 29 3.62 9.61 -15.10
CA LEU A 29 2.77 8.42 -14.99
C LEU A 29 3.63 7.18 -14.77
N THR A 30 3.03 6.13 -14.24
CA THR A 30 3.61 4.80 -14.22
C THR A 30 2.76 3.83 -15.01
N TYR A 31 3.39 2.81 -15.59
CA TYR A 31 2.71 1.64 -16.13
C TYR A 31 3.46 0.37 -15.74
N VAL A 32 2.80 -0.76 -15.97
CA VAL A 32 3.29 -2.10 -15.64
C VAL A 32 3.38 -2.95 -16.89
N THR A 33 4.34 -3.86 -16.94
CA THR A 33 4.46 -4.89 -17.99
C THR A 33 4.69 -6.25 -17.34
N ALA A 34 4.00 -7.28 -17.84
CA ALA A 34 4.12 -8.64 -17.35
C ALA A 34 5.35 -9.33 -17.95
N LEU A 35 6.15 -10.00 -17.11
CA LEU A 35 7.36 -10.74 -17.46
C LEU A 35 7.12 -12.19 -17.87
N ASP A 36 5.95 -12.72 -17.51
CA ASP A 36 5.49 -14.08 -17.83
C ASP A 36 4.51 -14.09 -19.01
N SER A 37 4.55 -13.06 -19.87
CA SER A 37 3.57 -12.85 -20.94
C SER A 37 2.12 -12.76 -20.44
N GLY A 38 1.92 -12.46 -19.15
CA GLY A 38 0.59 -12.38 -18.55
C GLY A 38 0.00 -13.74 -18.14
N ASP A 39 0.75 -14.83 -18.29
CA ASP A 39 0.31 -16.19 -17.98
C ASP A 39 0.77 -16.61 -16.56
N PRO A 40 -0.16 -16.80 -15.61
CA PRO A 40 0.18 -17.15 -14.24
C PRO A 40 0.76 -18.57 -14.09
N SER A 41 0.62 -19.45 -15.10
CA SER A 41 1.15 -20.82 -15.06
C SER A 41 2.67 -20.87 -15.29
N LYS A 42 3.24 -19.86 -15.96
CA LYS A 42 4.68 -19.77 -16.19
C LYS A 42 5.41 -19.47 -14.88
N LYS A 43 6.51 -20.18 -14.64
CA LYS A 43 7.38 -19.98 -13.47
C LYS A 43 8.46 -18.96 -13.80
N VAL A 44 8.47 -17.85 -13.06
CA VAL A 44 9.44 -16.75 -13.17
C VAL A 44 9.70 -16.17 -11.78
N ASP A 45 10.87 -15.58 -11.56
CA ASP A 45 11.22 -14.97 -10.27
C ASP A 45 10.45 -13.67 -9.99
N PHE A 46 10.17 -12.92 -11.06
CA PHE A 46 9.40 -11.68 -11.01
C PHE A 46 8.33 -11.73 -12.08
N ARG A 47 7.10 -11.38 -11.71
CA ARG A 47 5.96 -11.42 -12.63
C ARG A 47 5.71 -10.12 -13.35
N ASP A 48 6.05 -9.00 -12.74
CA ASP A 48 5.80 -7.68 -13.31
C ASP A 48 6.98 -6.73 -13.12
N GLU A 49 7.11 -5.82 -14.08
CA GLU A 49 7.98 -4.64 -14.04
C GLU A 49 7.14 -3.37 -14.07
N VAL A 50 7.56 -2.37 -13.30
CA VAL A 50 6.96 -1.04 -13.26
C VAL A 50 7.92 -0.04 -13.89
N TYR A 51 7.37 0.82 -14.73
CA TYR A 51 8.09 1.87 -15.45
C TYR A 51 7.46 3.23 -15.15
N GLU A 52 8.28 4.26 -15.01
CA GLU A 52 7.87 5.66 -15.00
C GLU A 52 8.00 6.27 -16.40
N LEU A 53 7.01 7.05 -16.80
CA LEU A 53 6.98 7.78 -18.05
C LEU A 53 6.69 9.25 -17.74
N ASN A 54 7.63 10.12 -18.07
CA ASN A 54 7.51 11.57 -17.87
C ASN A 54 6.91 12.23 -19.11
N TYR A 55 6.32 13.42 -18.96
CA TYR A 55 5.93 14.26 -20.10
C TYR A 55 7.09 14.37 -21.11
N PRO A 56 6.86 14.21 -22.43
CA PRO A 56 5.57 14.17 -23.14
C PRO A 56 4.89 12.79 -23.24
N PHE A 57 5.21 11.87 -22.34
CA PHE A 57 4.61 10.53 -22.24
C PHE A 57 4.88 9.62 -23.44
N SER A 58 6.10 9.69 -24.00
CA SER A 58 6.53 8.88 -25.15
C SER A 58 7.70 7.94 -24.80
N GLY A 59 7.88 6.88 -25.61
CA GLY A 59 8.97 5.92 -25.46
C GLY A 59 8.72 4.79 -24.46
N LYS A 60 9.81 4.15 -23.99
CA LYS A 60 9.79 2.96 -23.12
C LYS A 60 9.77 3.26 -21.62
N GLY A 61 9.83 4.53 -21.20
CA GLY A 61 9.91 4.89 -19.79
C GLY A 61 11.20 4.43 -19.09
N LYS A 62 11.36 4.86 -17.84
CA LYS A 62 12.44 4.48 -16.93
C LYS A 62 11.97 3.35 -16.03
N PHE A 63 12.71 2.25 -15.97
CA PHE A 63 12.46 1.18 -15.01
C PHE A 63 12.55 1.68 -13.56
N ILE A 64 11.61 1.28 -12.71
CA ILE A 64 11.60 1.67 -11.27
C ILE A 64 11.47 0.50 -10.29
N LEU A 65 10.84 -0.62 -10.66
CA LEU A 65 10.59 -1.73 -9.73
C LEU A 65 10.26 -3.06 -10.45
N LYS A 66 10.65 -4.19 -9.85
CA LYS A 66 10.09 -5.52 -10.13
C LYS A 66 9.27 -6.02 -8.94
N THR A 67 8.17 -6.72 -9.18
CA THR A 67 7.41 -7.42 -8.13
C THR A 67 7.47 -8.93 -8.32
N ILE A 68 7.52 -9.67 -7.21
CA ILE A 68 7.58 -11.13 -7.22
C ILE A 68 6.24 -11.67 -7.76
N ASN A 69 5.12 -11.21 -7.20
CA ASN A 69 3.79 -11.55 -7.68
C ASN A 69 3.22 -10.47 -8.61
N ARG A 70 1.90 -10.51 -8.88
CA ARG A 70 1.24 -9.49 -9.69
C ARG A 70 1.12 -8.17 -8.95
N PHE A 71 1.60 -7.12 -9.58
CA PHE A 71 1.46 -5.75 -9.14
C PHE A 71 0.01 -5.41 -8.80
N SER A 72 -0.21 -4.82 -7.63
CA SER A 72 -1.53 -4.40 -7.15
C SER A 72 -1.63 -2.93 -6.75
N GLY A 73 -0.52 -2.17 -6.72
CA GLY A 73 -0.55 -0.73 -6.52
C GLY A 73 0.73 -0.17 -5.91
N ILE A 74 0.78 1.16 -5.79
CA ILE A 74 1.85 1.90 -5.13
C ILE A 74 1.23 2.98 -4.23
N ASP A 75 1.67 3.01 -2.97
CA ASP A 75 1.57 4.18 -2.12
C ASP A 75 2.82 5.03 -2.30
N TRP A 76 2.64 6.20 -2.89
CA TRP A 76 3.71 7.16 -3.12
C TRP A 76 3.96 7.99 -1.88
N GLY A 77 5.24 8.24 -1.54
CA GLY A 77 5.62 9.09 -0.42
C GLY A 77 6.42 10.30 -0.89
N THR A 78 7.70 10.08 -1.16
CA THR A 78 8.62 11.13 -1.62
C THR A 78 9.32 10.70 -2.91
N LYS A 79 10.13 11.60 -3.47
CA LYS A 79 10.96 11.29 -4.64
C LYS A 79 11.84 10.04 -4.44
N ASP A 80 12.21 9.72 -3.20
CA ASP A 80 13.16 8.65 -2.86
C ASP A 80 12.52 7.48 -2.09
N MET A 81 11.20 7.51 -1.84
CA MET A 81 10.51 6.46 -1.08
C MET A 81 9.06 6.27 -1.53
N ALA A 82 8.73 5.03 -1.89
CA ALA A 82 7.37 4.57 -2.13
C ALA A 82 7.19 3.13 -1.64
N ILE A 83 5.94 2.71 -1.47
CA ILE A 83 5.57 1.35 -1.05
C ILE A 83 4.75 0.71 -2.15
N ALA A 84 5.30 -0.33 -2.78
CA ALA A 84 4.58 -1.10 -3.78
C ALA A 84 3.92 -2.33 -3.14
N TYR A 85 2.87 -2.80 -3.78
CA TYR A 85 2.15 -3.99 -3.39
C TYR A 85 2.09 -4.98 -4.54
N ASP A 86 2.12 -6.25 -4.18
CA ASP A 86 1.73 -7.32 -5.08
C ASP A 86 0.76 -8.28 -4.41
N THR A 87 0.07 -9.07 -5.21
CA THR A 87 -0.79 -10.15 -4.74
C THR A 87 -0.59 -11.40 -5.59
N TRP A 88 -0.86 -12.55 -4.98
CA TRP A 88 -0.96 -13.82 -5.66
C TRP A 88 -2.19 -14.57 -5.19
N TRP A 89 -3.12 -14.81 -6.10
CA TRP A 89 -4.37 -15.47 -5.77
C TRP A 89 -4.14 -16.87 -5.21
N ASN A 90 -3.38 -17.73 -5.91
CA ASN A 90 -3.32 -19.17 -5.59
C ASN A 90 -2.86 -19.48 -4.16
N THR A 91 -1.93 -18.68 -3.61
CA THR A 91 -1.44 -18.82 -2.23
C THR A 91 -2.03 -17.77 -1.29
N ARG A 92 -2.97 -16.95 -1.78
CA ARG A 92 -3.55 -15.81 -1.09
C ARG A 92 -2.47 -14.87 -0.54
N ASN A 93 -1.34 -14.79 -1.23
CA ASN A 93 -0.19 -14.04 -0.77
C ASN A 93 -0.34 -12.57 -1.12
N ARG A 94 0.08 -11.69 -0.21
CA ARG A 94 0.26 -10.27 -0.44
C ARG A 94 1.62 -9.88 0.09
N LYS A 95 2.40 -9.21 -0.74
CA LYS A 95 3.67 -8.59 -0.30
C LYS A 95 3.59 -7.08 -0.41
N SER A 96 4.35 -6.41 0.43
CA SER A 96 4.65 -4.99 0.28
C SER A 96 6.15 -4.74 0.31
N TYR A 97 6.58 -3.80 -0.51
CA TYR A 97 7.97 -3.48 -0.76
C TYR A 97 8.18 -2.00 -0.55
N VAL A 98 9.18 -1.61 0.24
CA VAL A 98 9.70 -0.26 0.15
C VAL A 98 10.79 -0.20 -0.90
N PHE A 99 10.74 0.83 -1.74
CA PHE A 99 11.72 1.05 -2.80
C PHE A 99 11.97 2.54 -3.04
N ASN A 100 13.10 2.84 -3.70
CA ASN A 100 13.45 4.19 -4.12
C ASN A 100 13.10 4.39 -5.60
N PRO A 101 12.04 5.13 -5.95
CA PRO A 101 11.65 5.33 -7.34
C PRO A 101 12.62 6.23 -8.13
N SER A 102 13.48 7.00 -7.47
CA SER A 102 14.53 7.79 -8.14
C SER A 102 15.77 6.97 -8.48
N ASN A 103 16.08 5.92 -7.72
CA ASN A 103 17.27 5.08 -7.90
C ASN A 103 16.91 3.58 -7.95
N PRO A 104 16.66 3.01 -9.14
CA PRO A 104 16.30 1.61 -9.30
C PRO A 104 17.44 0.63 -8.99
N ASN A 105 18.68 1.11 -8.80
CA ASN A 105 19.80 0.27 -8.39
C ASN A 105 19.73 -0.12 -6.90
N ILE A 106 18.95 0.63 -6.09
CA ILE A 106 18.70 0.26 -4.70
C ILE A 106 17.66 -0.85 -4.69
N LYS A 107 18.06 -2.04 -4.21
CA LYS A 107 17.17 -3.19 -4.12
C LYS A 107 15.96 -2.88 -3.23
N PRO A 108 14.72 -3.14 -3.69
CA PRO A 108 13.54 -3.05 -2.85
C PRO A 108 13.65 -3.96 -1.62
N LYS A 109 13.19 -3.49 -0.46
CA LYS A 109 13.10 -4.29 0.78
C LYS A 109 11.66 -4.73 0.99
N ILE A 110 11.43 -6.04 1.18
CA ILE A 110 10.13 -6.56 1.58
C ILE A 110 9.86 -6.13 3.02
N ILE A 111 8.73 -5.48 3.27
CA ILE A 111 8.31 -5.01 4.60
C ILE A 111 7.07 -5.75 5.12
N SER A 112 6.41 -6.53 4.28
CA SER A 112 5.38 -7.49 4.66
C SER A 112 5.30 -8.60 3.62
N ASP A 113 5.13 -9.83 4.10
CA ASP A 113 4.89 -11.02 3.30
C ASP A 113 3.92 -11.92 4.06
N ARG A 114 2.67 -12.00 3.60
CA ARG A 114 1.60 -12.62 4.38
C ARG A 114 0.56 -13.30 3.50
N ASN A 115 -0.19 -14.20 4.11
CA ASN A 115 -1.47 -14.63 3.57
C ASN A 115 -2.52 -13.55 3.92
N TYR A 116 -3.15 -12.92 2.94
CA TYR A 116 -4.12 -11.85 3.19
C TYR A 116 -5.43 -12.36 3.82
N GLN A 117 -5.68 -13.67 3.85
CA GLN A 117 -6.80 -14.26 4.58
C GLN A 117 -6.53 -14.44 6.08
N ASP A 118 -5.26 -14.39 6.51
CA ASP A 118 -4.93 -14.33 7.93
C ASP A 118 -5.19 -12.89 8.42
N THR A 119 -6.43 -12.62 8.82
CA THR A 119 -6.86 -11.29 9.26
C THR A 119 -6.20 -10.85 10.57
N TYR A 120 -5.68 -11.77 11.37
CA TYR A 120 -5.05 -11.45 12.66
C TYR A 120 -3.65 -10.86 12.49
N SER A 121 -2.92 -11.29 11.46
CA SER A 121 -1.62 -10.70 11.12
C SER A 121 -1.72 -9.51 10.15
N ASP A 122 -2.91 -8.93 9.95
CA ASP A 122 -3.08 -7.75 9.08
C ASP A 122 -2.40 -6.51 9.69
N PRO A 123 -1.34 -5.96 9.04
CA PRO A 123 -0.68 -4.75 9.52
C PRO A 123 -1.51 -3.48 9.32
N GLY A 124 -2.64 -3.57 8.61
CA GLY A 124 -3.46 -2.44 8.24
C GLY A 124 -3.00 -1.75 6.96
N ASN A 125 -3.48 -0.52 6.77
CA ASN A 125 -3.20 0.29 5.59
C ASN A 125 -2.44 1.56 5.97
N PHE A 126 -1.54 2.03 5.11
CA PHE A 126 -0.83 3.27 5.39
C PHE A 126 -1.77 4.46 5.33
N LEU A 127 -1.67 5.32 6.35
CA LEU A 127 -2.33 6.61 6.35
C LEU A 127 -1.72 7.52 5.29
N ARG A 128 -2.56 8.39 4.75
CA ARG A 128 -2.18 9.32 3.69
C ARG A 128 -2.52 10.75 4.07
N SER A 129 -1.80 11.70 3.50
CA SER A 129 -2.06 13.14 3.63
C SER A 129 -1.90 13.83 2.28
N ARG A 130 -2.43 15.05 2.17
CA ARG A 130 -2.24 15.89 0.98
C ARG A 130 -0.81 16.45 0.95
N ASN A 131 -0.17 16.39 -0.21
CA ASN A 131 1.09 17.09 -0.48
C ASN A 131 0.85 18.49 -1.08
N GLU A 132 1.93 19.17 -1.49
CA GLU A 132 1.90 20.50 -2.13
C GLU A 132 1.07 20.55 -3.43
N PHE A 133 0.91 19.41 -4.12
CA PHE A 133 0.06 19.29 -5.32
C PHE A 133 -1.40 18.95 -4.99
N ASN A 134 -1.80 18.98 -3.71
CA ASN A 134 -3.10 18.52 -3.21
C ASN A 134 -3.40 17.05 -3.59
N ARG A 135 -2.37 16.21 -3.76
CA ARG A 135 -2.49 14.77 -4.04
C ARG A 135 -2.27 13.96 -2.77
N SER A 136 -2.92 12.80 -2.71
CA SER A 136 -2.83 11.88 -1.57
C SER A 136 -1.55 11.04 -1.67
N VAL A 137 -0.65 11.22 -0.69
CA VAL A 137 0.62 10.50 -0.54
C VAL A 137 0.75 9.95 0.88
N LEU A 138 1.71 9.06 1.13
CA LEU A 138 2.01 8.53 2.46
C LEU A 138 2.13 9.66 3.48
N LYS A 139 1.40 9.54 4.59
CA LYS A 139 1.46 10.49 5.70
C LYS A 139 2.80 10.31 6.41
N MET A 140 3.67 11.31 6.28
CA MET A 140 5.01 11.31 6.87
C MET A 140 5.14 12.35 7.99
N HIS A 141 5.81 11.97 9.09
CA HIS A 141 6.12 12.88 10.18
C HIS A 141 7.41 12.47 10.90
N TYR A 142 8.40 13.37 10.98
CA TYR A 142 9.72 13.14 11.60
C TYR A 142 10.37 11.79 11.26
N GLY A 143 10.41 11.42 9.98
CA GLY A 143 11.02 10.15 9.53
C GLY A 143 10.20 8.91 9.85
N ASN A 144 8.89 9.06 10.06
CA ASN A 144 7.96 7.95 10.26
C ASN A 144 6.78 8.04 9.28
N ILE A 145 6.24 6.88 8.94
CA ILE A 145 4.93 6.70 8.31
C ILE A 145 4.00 5.94 9.27
N PHE A 146 2.70 5.97 9.02
CA PHE A 146 1.71 5.43 9.96
C PHE A 146 0.81 4.41 9.29
N LEU A 147 0.56 3.31 9.97
CA LEU A 147 -0.38 2.27 9.58
C LEU A 147 -1.62 2.36 10.46
N ARG A 148 -2.79 2.16 9.86
CA ARG A 148 -4.06 1.97 10.57
C ARG A 148 -4.56 0.56 10.31
N GLY A 149 -4.65 -0.24 11.37
CA GLY A 149 -5.17 -1.60 11.33
C GLY A 149 -6.51 -1.75 12.05
N GLN A 150 -7.29 -2.76 11.64
CA GLN A 150 -8.55 -3.12 12.28
C GLN A 150 -8.35 -3.94 13.56
N GLY A 151 -7.23 -4.67 13.67
CA GLY A 151 -6.82 -5.37 14.89
C GLY A 151 -7.73 -6.53 15.29
N PHE A 152 -8.15 -7.34 14.32
CA PHE A 152 -8.87 -8.58 14.60
C PHE A 152 -8.00 -9.56 15.39
N SER A 153 -8.60 -10.21 16.40
CA SER A 153 -7.97 -11.21 17.24
C SER A 153 -9.03 -12.17 17.81
N PRO A 154 -8.63 -13.29 18.44
CA PRO A 154 -9.57 -14.16 19.16
C PRO A 154 -10.35 -13.44 20.26
N SER A 155 -9.78 -12.38 20.84
CA SER A 155 -10.41 -11.59 21.91
C SER A 155 -11.34 -10.49 21.40
N GLY A 156 -11.47 -10.33 20.08
CA GLY A 156 -12.28 -9.28 19.45
C GLY A 156 -11.48 -8.38 18.50
N GLN A 157 -12.06 -7.24 18.14
CA GLN A 157 -11.50 -6.29 17.19
C GLN A 157 -11.01 -5.03 17.92
N PHE A 158 -9.70 -4.78 17.89
CA PHE A 158 -9.05 -3.66 18.57
C PHE A 158 -8.25 -2.82 17.58
N PRO A 159 -8.89 -1.85 16.89
CA PRO A 159 -8.21 -1.01 15.92
C PRO A 159 -6.99 -0.31 16.51
N PHE A 160 -5.98 -0.09 15.68
CA PHE A 160 -4.70 0.43 16.14
C PHE A 160 -4.04 1.37 15.13
N ILE A 161 -3.13 2.21 15.65
CA ILE A 161 -2.14 2.93 14.86
C ILE A 161 -0.74 2.41 15.20
N ASP A 162 -0.02 1.98 14.18
CA ASP A 162 1.42 1.72 14.26
C ASP A 162 2.19 2.87 13.61
N LYS A 163 3.25 3.33 14.28
CA LYS A 163 4.28 4.20 13.72
C LYS A 163 5.39 3.32 13.14
N VAL A 164 5.85 3.62 11.92
CA VAL A 164 6.89 2.86 11.22
C VAL A 164 8.05 3.79 10.88
N ASN A 165 9.25 3.46 11.34
CA ASN A 165 10.46 4.23 11.03
C ASN A 165 10.83 4.05 9.54
N THR A 166 11.07 5.14 8.80
CA THR A 166 11.32 5.06 7.35
C THR A 166 12.72 4.58 6.98
N LYS A 167 13.63 4.43 7.94
CA LYS A 167 14.99 3.89 7.73
C LYS A 167 15.07 2.41 8.14
N THR A 168 14.62 2.07 9.34
CA THR A 168 14.71 0.70 9.88
C THR A 168 13.52 -0.18 9.47
N PHE A 169 12.36 0.44 9.26
CA PHE A 169 11.04 -0.21 9.08
C PHE A 169 10.53 -0.95 10.32
N GLU A 170 11.12 -0.66 11.48
CA GLU A 170 10.58 -1.10 12.77
C GLU A 170 9.25 -0.41 13.05
N LYS A 171 8.33 -1.17 13.64
CA LYS A 171 6.98 -0.72 13.99
C LYS A 171 6.89 -0.51 15.49
N THR A 172 6.19 0.55 15.89
CA THR A 172 5.83 0.81 17.28
C THR A 172 4.34 1.10 17.35
N ARG A 173 3.62 0.34 18.17
CA ARG A 173 2.21 0.60 18.49
C ARG A 173 2.12 1.92 19.24
N VAL A 174 1.43 2.91 18.68
CA VAL A 174 1.22 4.22 19.32
C VAL A 174 -0.21 4.41 19.83
N TYR A 175 -1.14 3.61 19.32
CA TYR A 175 -2.50 3.56 19.81
C TYR A 175 -3.12 2.20 19.57
N GLN A 176 -3.92 1.71 20.50
CA GLN A 176 -4.81 0.57 20.32
C GLN A 176 -6.11 0.84 21.08
N SER A 177 -7.25 0.58 20.44
CA SER A 177 -8.54 0.64 21.09
C SER A 177 -8.58 -0.35 22.26
N SER A 178 -9.18 0.06 23.36
CA SER A 178 -9.44 -0.78 24.54
C SER A 178 -10.92 -1.10 24.73
N TYR A 179 -11.80 -0.66 23.81
CA TYR A 179 -13.23 -0.89 23.94
C TYR A 179 -13.57 -2.37 23.75
N THR A 180 -14.38 -2.91 24.65
CA THR A 180 -14.90 -4.29 24.60
C THR A 180 -16.42 -4.32 24.43
N ASP A 181 -17.07 -3.19 24.68
CA ASP A 181 -18.52 -2.96 24.65
C ASP A 181 -18.96 -2.06 23.49
N LYS A 182 -18.00 -1.47 22.76
CA LYS A 182 -18.23 -0.56 21.64
C LYS A 182 -17.34 -0.91 20.46
N ILE A 183 -17.78 -0.53 19.26
CA ILE A 183 -16.96 -0.59 18.06
C ILE A 183 -16.34 0.78 17.85
N GLU A 184 -15.01 0.82 17.74
CA GLU A 184 -14.27 1.99 17.32
C GLU A 184 -13.76 1.79 15.89
N SER A 185 -13.86 2.82 15.06
CA SER A 185 -13.25 2.87 13.74
C SER A 185 -12.35 4.09 13.67
N ILE A 186 -11.04 3.88 13.51
CA ILE A 186 -10.09 4.99 13.38
C ILE A 186 -10.24 5.59 11.98
N ILE A 187 -10.54 6.88 11.88
CA ILE A 187 -10.72 7.58 10.60
C ILE A 187 -9.40 8.19 10.14
N ASP A 188 -8.70 8.87 11.05
CA ASP A 188 -7.40 9.46 10.79
C ASP A 188 -6.57 9.62 12.07
N TYR A 189 -5.27 9.82 11.91
CA TYR A 189 -4.33 10.18 12.96
C TYR A 189 -3.52 11.41 12.53
N ASP A 190 -3.57 12.48 13.30
CA ASP A 190 -2.71 13.65 13.17
C ASP A 190 -1.50 13.50 14.10
N PRO A 191 -0.32 13.13 13.56
CA PRO A 191 0.87 12.94 14.38
C PRO A 191 1.44 14.27 14.90
N LYS A 192 1.08 15.43 14.33
CA LYS A 192 1.54 16.75 14.81
C LYS A 192 0.86 17.13 16.12
N LYS A 193 -0.42 16.76 16.26
CA LYS A 193 -1.23 17.03 17.45
C LYS A 193 -1.32 15.84 18.40
N ASN A 194 -0.74 14.69 17.99
CA ASN A 194 -0.99 13.38 18.58
C ASN A 194 -2.49 13.17 18.82
N GLN A 195 -3.27 13.23 17.74
CA GLN A 195 -4.73 13.26 17.83
C GLN A 195 -5.35 12.28 16.85
N LEU A 196 -6.29 11.47 17.31
CA LEU A 196 -7.10 10.57 16.50
C LEU A 196 -8.43 11.22 16.17
N THR A 197 -8.92 10.96 14.96
CA THR A 197 -10.34 11.10 14.62
C THR A 197 -10.90 9.69 14.53
N VAL A 198 -11.96 9.41 15.29
CA VAL A 198 -12.58 8.08 15.35
C VAL A 198 -14.08 8.19 15.16
N SER A 199 -14.70 7.13 14.65
CA SER A 199 -16.13 6.90 14.76
C SER A 199 -16.35 5.84 15.84
N ILE A 200 -17.29 6.07 16.75
CA ILE A 200 -17.64 5.10 17.80
C ILE A 200 -19.13 4.83 17.73
N GLU A 201 -19.51 3.56 17.84
CA GLU A 201 -20.90 3.08 17.90
C GLU A 201 -21.05 1.95 18.93
N SER A 202 -22.28 1.75 19.40
CA SER A 202 -22.66 0.62 20.27
C SER A 202 -24.12 0.20 20.01
N PRO A 203 -24.61 -0.91 20.59
CA PRO A 203 -26.00 -1.32 20.40
C PRO A 203 -27.05 -0.27 20.82
N SER A 204 -26.68 0.65 21.72
CA SER A 204 -27.56 1.73 22.23
C SER A 204 -27.17 3.13 21.77
N GLU A 205 -26.05 3.29 21.06
CA GLU A 205 -25.55 4.60 20.60
C GLU A 205 -25.24 4.57 19.10
N TYR A 206 -25.88 5.46 18.34
CA TYR A 206 -25.61 5.63 16.90
C TYR A 206 -24.15 6.07 16.64
N PRO A 207 -23.58 5.75 15.47
CA PRO A 207 -22.25 6.18 15.08
C PRO A 207 -22.08 7.69 15.15
N ASN A 208 -21.06 8.16 15.87
CA ASN A 208 -20.68 9.56 15.88
C ASN A 208 -19.16 9.73 15.89
N TYR A 209 -18.69 10.91 15.48
CA TYR A 209 -17.28 11.23 15.34
C TYR A 209 -16.73 11.92 16.57
N TYR A 210 -15.56 11.46 17.00
CA TYR A 210 -14.86 11.98 18.16
C TYR A 210 -13.40 12.26 17.85
N THR A 211 -12.85 13.18 18.62
CA THR A 211 -11.42 13.46 18.68
C THR A 211 -10.85 12.86 19.97
N LYS A 212 -9.75 12.13 19.88
CA LYS A 212 -9.02 11.55 21.03
C LYS A 212 -7.54 11.95 20.97
N LYS A 213 -6.86 12.02 22.12
CA LYS A 213 -5.41 12.26 22.22
C LYS A 213 -4.68 10.99 22.63
#